data_AF-A0A0C3KCX4-F1
#
_entry.id   AF-A0A0C3KCX4-F1
#
_cell.length_a   1.000
_cell.length_b   1.000
_cell.length_c   1.000
_cell.angle_alpha   90.00
_cell.angle_beta   90.00
_cell.angle_gamma   90.00
#
_symmetry.space_group_name_H-M   'P 1'
#
loop_
_entity.id
_entity.type
_entity.pdbx_description
1 polymer ?
#
loop_
_entity_poly.entity_id
_entity_poly.type
_entity_poly.pdbx_seq_one_letter_code
_entity_poly.pdbx_strand_id
1 'polypeptide(L)'
;MSLPPVFYHYFQTPLPYTRTLALQERLHQIQLSARRTSSHHDILLLLQHRPVYTAGRRQNAEELAAERTRLTQIGADFATTSRGGQLTYHGPGQLVGYPLLDL
;
A
#
# COMPACT_ATOMS: atom_id res chain seq x y z
N MET A 1 -23.38 19.38 9.94
CA MET A 1 -21.94 19.70 9.90
C MET A 1 -21.38 19.10 8.62
N SER A 2 -20.65 19.87 7.80
CA SER A 2 -19.95 19.33 6.63
C SER A 2 -18.68 18.62 7.10
N LEU A 3 -18.42 17.43 6.58
CA LEU A 3 -17.12 16.77 6.77
C LEU A 3 -16.03 17.58 6.02
N PRO A 4 -14.78 17.57 6.52
CA PRO A 4 -13.66 18.12 5.76
C PRO A 4 -13.47 17.35 4.45
N PRO A 5 -12.97 18.00 3.38
CA PRO A 5 -12.73 17.33 2.11
C PRO A 5 -11.60 16.31 2.23
N VAL A 6 -11.76 15.17 1.56
CA VAL A 6 -10.69 14.18 1.36
C VAL A 6 -10.09 14.42 -0.02
N PHE A 7 -8.78 14.63 -0.08
CA PHE A 7 -8.07 14.76 -1.35
C PHE A 7 -7.79 13.38 -1.92
N TYR A 8 -7.77 13.25 -3.23
CA TYR A 8 -7.43 11.99 -3.86
C TYR A 8 -6.46 12.18 -5.03
N HIS A 9 -5.71 11.13 -5.32
CA HIS A 9 -4.92 11.03 -6.53
C HIS A 9 -5.11 9.66 -7.16
N TYR A 10 -5.42 9.64 -8.45
CA TYR A 10 -5.55 8.41 -9.24
C TYR A 10 -4.34 8.25 -10.16
N PHE A 11 -3.55 7.20 -9.93
CA PHE A 11 -2.42 6.87 -10.78
C PHE A 11 -2.90 6.09 -12.01
N GLN A 12 -2.56 6.59 -13.20
CA GLN A 12 -3.05 6.03 -14.46
C GLN A 12 -2.35 4.75 -14.91
N THR A 13 -1.16 4.46 -14.37
CA THR A 13 -0.34 3.29 -14.76
C THR A 13 -0.07 2.38 -13.57
N PRO A 14 0.00 1.05 -13.75
CA PRO A 14 0.36 0.13 -12.69
C PRO A 14 1.74 0.44 -12.07
N LEU A 15 1.79 0.54 -10.74
CA LEU A 15 2.99 0.93 -10.00
C LEU A 15 3.65 -0.26 -9.30
N PRO A 16 4.98 -0.29 -9.16
CA PRO A 16 5.65 -1.28 -8.31
C PRO A 16 5.27 -1.05 -6.83
N TYR A 17 5.02 -2.14 -6.12
CA TYR A 17 4.54 -2.10 -4.74
C TYR A 17 5.49 -1.36 -3.79
N THR A 18 6.79 -1.68 -3.84
CA THR A 18 7.79 -1.11 -2.91
C THR A 18 7.93 0.40 -3.04
N ARG A 19 7.90 0.96 -4.25
CA ARG A 19 7.92 2.42 -4.44
C ARG A 19 6.65 3.08 -3.93
N THR A 20 5.51 2.40 -4.10
CA THR A 20 4.21 2.91 -3.62
C THR A 20 4.13 2.87 -2.10
N LEU A 21 4.71 1.84 -1.45
CA LEU A 21 4.85 1.78 0.00
C LEU A 21 5.71 2.94 0.52
N ALA A 22 6.85 3.20 -0.11
CA ALA A 22 7.71 4.33 0.27
C ALA A 22 6.99 5.69 0.12
N LEU A 23 6.15 5.84 -0.92
CA LEU A 23 5.30 7.04 -1.07
C LEU A 23 4.29 7.17 0.08
N GLN A 24 3.60 6.08 0.43
CA GLN A 24 2.65 6.07 1.55
C GLN A 24 3.34 6.46 2.85
N GLU A 25 4.50 5.87 3.15
CA GLU A 25 5.28 6.19 4.35
C GLU A 25 5.70 7.67 4.37
N ARG A 26 6.15 8.21 3.24
CA ARG A 26 6.54 9.62 3.14
C ARG A 26 5.36 10.57 3.36
N LEU A 27 4.21 10.29 2.75
CA LEU A 27 3.00 11.10 2.92
C LEU A 27 2.50 11.04 4.37
N HIS A 28 2.52 9.85 4.97
CA HIS A 28 2.16 9.67 6.37
C HIS A 28 3.06 10.48 7.30
N GLN A 29 4.39 10.48 7.08
CA GLN A 29 5.30 11.29 7.89
C GLN A 29 5.06 12.80 7.76
N ILE A 30 4.75 13.27 6.54
CA ILE A 30 4.36 14.66 6.31
C ILE A 30 3.09 15.00 7.10
N GLN A 31 2.04 14.18 7.02
CA GLN A 31 0.80 14.36 7.77
C GLN A 31 1.06 14.40 9.29
N LEU A 32 1.85 13.47 9.83
CA LEU A 32 2.22 13.44 11.25
C LEU A 32 2.91 14.74 11.69
N SER A 33 3.86 15.26 10.90
CA SER A 33 4.55 16.51 11.21
C SER A 33 3.63 17.75 11.21
N ALA A 34 2.61 17.74 10.34
CA ALA A 34 1.63 18.82 10.19
C ALA A 34 0.39 18.66 11.08
N ARG A 35 0.27 17.54 11.80
CA ARG A 35 -0.90 17.21 12.63
C ARG A 35 -1.17 18.26 13.71
N ARG A 36 -0.11 18.78 14.34
CA ARG A 36 -0.20 19.79 15.41
C ARG A 36 -0.79 21.12 14.95
N THR A 37 -0.68 21.45 13.67
CA THR A 37 -1.16 22.72 13.11
C THR A 37 -2.49 22.57 12.36
N SER A 38 -3.09 21.37 12.37
CA SER A 38 -4.33 21.04 11.64
C SER A 38 -4.30 21.45 10.16
N SER A 39 -3.10 21.55 9.58
CA SER A 39 -2.87 22.02 8.21
C SER A 39 -2.74 20.87 7.20
N HIS A 40 -2.98 19.64 7.66
CA HIS A 40 -2.92 18.45 6.82
C HIS A 40 -4.33 18.07 6.34
N HIS A 41 -4.37 17.43 5.18
CA HIS A 41 -5.60 16.89 4.61
C HIS A 41 -5.53 15.36 4.59
N ASP A 42 -6.69 14.72 4.75
CA ASP A 42 -6.87 13.31 4.47
C ASP A 42 -6.66 13.04 2.98
N ILE A 43 -5.98 11.93 2.66
CA ILE A 43 -5.60 11.59 1.29
C ILE A 43 -6.05 10.16 0.97
N LEU A 44 -6.68 9.98 -0.18
CA LEU A 44 -6.96 8.67 -0.78
C LEU A 44 -6.10 8.48 -2.03
N LEU A 45 -5.16 7.54 -1.99
CA LEU A 45 -4.44 7.12 -3.19
C LEU A 45 -5.20 5.98 -3.87
N LEU A 46 -5.44 6.12 -5.17
CA LEU A 46 -6.08 5.11 -6.00
C LEU A 46 -5.13 4.70 -7.11
N LEU A 47 -4.89 3.40 -7.27
CA LEU A 47 -3.92 2.88 -8.25
C LEU A 47 -4.16 1.42 -8.57
N GLN A 48 -3.34 0.90 -9.49
CA GLN A 48 -3.16 -0.52 -9.72
C GLN A 48 -1.69 -0.87 -9.48
N HIS A 49 -1.42 -2.12 -9.14
CA HIS A 49 -0.03 -2.59 -9.01
C HIS A 49 0.42 -3.38 -10.23
N ARG A 50 1.73 -3.35 -10.49
CA ARG A 50 2.35 -4.45 -11.23
C ARG A 50 2.14 -5.77 -10.45
N PRO A 51 2.10 -6.94 -11.11
CA PRO A 51 1.88 -8.22 -10.43
C PRO A 51 2.76 -8.39 -9.19
N VAL A 52 2.14 -8.51 -8.02
CA VAL A 52 2.84 -8.59 -6.74
C VAL A 52 2.06 -9.42 -5.74
N TYR A 53 2.78 -10.24 -4.98
CA TYR A 53 2.26 -10.86 -3.77
C TYR A 53 2.79 -10.14 -2.54
N THR A 54 1.90 -9.79 -1.62
CA THR A 54 2.26 -9.11 -0.38
C THR A 54 1.93 -9.97 0.81
N ALA A 55 2.87 -10.09 1.74
CA ALA A 55 2.71 -10.87 2.95
C ALA A 55 2.60 -9.98 4.18
N GLY A 56 1.44 -10.04 4.85
CA GLY A 56 1.20 -9.36 6.12
C GLY A 56 1.82 -10.08 7.33
N ARG A 57 1.57 -9.53 8.52
CA ARG A 57 2.21 -9.95 9.80
C ARG A 57 1.91 -11.39 10.28
N ARG A 58 0.96 -12.11 9.68
CA ARG A 58 0.45 -13.39 10.20
C ARG A 58 1.06 -14.64 9.52
N GLN A 59 2.27 -14.57 8.99
CA GLN A 59 2.86 -15.69 8.24
C GLN A 59 4.11 -16.27 8.91
N ASN A 60 4.25 -17.59 8.82
CA ASN A 60 5.44 -18.34 9.21
C ASN A 60 6.61 -17.99 8.26
N ALA A 61 7.81 -17.77 8.81
CA ALA A 61 8.98 -17.37 8.05
C ALA A 61 9.47 -18.44 7.05
N GLU A 62 9.38 -19.73 7.39
CA GLU A 62 9.84 -20.82 6.51
C GLU A 62 8.91 -21.00 5.30
N GLU A 63 7.59 -21.03 5.55
CA GLU A 63 6.57 -21.07 4.49
C GLU A 63 6.70 -19.85 3.56
N LEU A 64 7.03 -18.68 4.12
CA LEU A 64 7.21 -17.45 3.35
C LEU A 64 8.37 -17.54 2.35
N ALA A 65 9.47 -18.21 2.72
CA ALA A 65 10.65 -18.32 1.87
C ALA A 65 10.40 -19.22 0.65
N ALA A 66 9.73 -20.37 0.87
CA ALA A 66 9.31 -21.26 -0.20
C ALA A 66 8.33 -20.55 -1.14
N GLU A 67 7.33 -19.86 -0.58
CA GLU A 67 6.29 -19.19 -1.36
C GLU A 67 6.83 -17.98 -2.13
N ARG A 68 7.75 -17.21 -1.54
CA ARG A 68 8.49 -16.15 -2.25
C ARG A 68 9.20 -16.69 -3.48
N THR A 69 9.90 -17.81 -3.35
CA THR A 69 10.63 -18.42 -4.47
C THR A 69 9.66 -18.86 -5.57
N ARG A 70 8.60 -19.58 -5.20
CA ARG A 70 7.58 -20.06 -6.15
C ARG A 70 6.89 -18.93 -6.91
N LEU A 71 6.53 -17.86 -6.21
CA LEU A 71 5.76 -16.75 -6.78
C LEU A 71 6.61 -15.80 -7.62
N THR A 72 7.89 -15.64 -7.29
CA THR A 72 8.81 -14.86 -8.12
C THR A 72 9.15 -15.57 -9.43
N GLN A 73 9.18 -16.90 -9.44
CA GLN A 73 9.38 -17.70 -10.66
C GLN A 73 8.26 -17.54 -11.69
N ILE A 74 7.03 -17.20 -11.27
CA ILE A 74 5.91 -16.93 -12.18
C ILE A 74 5.84 -15.46 -12.63
N GLY A 75 6.86 -14.66 -12.31
CA GLY A 75 7.02 -13.28 -12.80
C GLY A 75 6.33 -12.21 -11.97
N ALA A 76 5.86 -12.52 -10.75
CA ALA A 76 5.30 -11.55 -9.83
C ALA A 76 6.36 -11.08 -8.81
N ASP A 77 6.29 -9.79 -8.42
CA ASP A 77 7.07 -9.28 -7.31
C ASP A 77 6.60 -9.93 -5.98
N PHE A 78 7.47 -9.95 -4.96
CA PHE A 78 7.09 -10.38 -3.62
C PHE A 78 7.56 -9.36 -2.58
N ALA A 79 6.65 -8.93 -1.70
CA ALA A 79 6.96 -7.97 -0.65
C ALA A 79 6.40 -8.38 0.71
N THR A 80 7.23 -8.28 1.74
CA THR A 80 6.76 -8.36 3.14
C THR A 80 6.31 -6.97 3.58
N THR A 81 5.19 -6.89 4.29
CA THR A 81 4.57 -5.63 4.71
C THR A 81 4.05 -5.73 6.14
N SER A 82 3.94 -4.57 6.79
CA SER A 82 3.46 -4.44 8.16
C SER A 82 1.92 -4.46 8.26
N ARG A 83 1.18 -4.66 7.17
CA ARG A 83 -0.29 -4.78 7.24
C ARG A 83 -0.75 -6.05 7.96
N GLY A 84 -1.96 -6.02 8.47
CA GLY A 84 -2.66 -7.21 8.94
C GLY A 84 -3.02 -8.18 7.80
N GLY A 85 -3.40 -9.40 8.17
CA GLY A 85 -3.88 -10.41 7.24
C GLY A 85 -2.81 -11.33 6.66
N GLN A 86 -3.26 -12.26 5.82
CA GLN A 86 -2.45 -13.29 5.16
C GLN A 86 -1.88 -12.77 3.82
N LEU A 87 -1.27 -13.67 3.05
CA LEU A 87 -0.77 -13.41 1.70
C LEU A 87 -1.90 -12.92 0.80
N THR A 88 -1.64 -11.94 -0.04
CA THR A 88 -2.61 -11.50 -1.05
C THR A 88 -1.90 -11.07 -2.33
N TYR A 89 -2.64 -11.07 -3.43
CA TYR A 89 -2.17 -10.67 -4.75
C TYR A 89 -2.72 -9.30 -5.15
N HIS A 90 -1.87 -8.51 -5.81
CA HIS A 90 -2.27 -7.32 -6.55
C HIS A 90 -1.70 -7.32 -7.96
N GLY A 91 -2.44 -6.76 -8.91
CA GLY A 91 -2.04 -6.71 -10.30
C GLY A 91 -2.91 -5.80 -11.17
N PRO A 92 -2.60 -5.69 -12.47
CA PRO A 92 -3.42 -4.94 -13.41
C PRO A 92 -4.87 -5.43 -13.44
N GLY A 93 -5.83 -4.51 -13.55
CA GLY A 93 -7.26 -4.75 -13.47
C GLY A 93 -7.83 -4.70 -12.04
N GLN A 94 -6.98 -4.69 -11.00
CA GLN A 94 -7.42 -4.54 -9.62
C GLN A 94 -7.21 -3.11 -9.12
N LEU A 95 -8.29 -2.40 -8.82
CA LEU A 95 -8.23 -1.09 -8.17
C LEU A 95 -7.85 -1.26 -6.68
N VAL A 96 -6.75 -0.63 -6.28
CA VAL A 96 -6.26 -0.59 -4.90
C VAL A 96 -6.43 0.83 -4.36
N GLY A 97 -6.96 0.93 -3.14
CA GLY A 97 -7.10 2.18 -2.41
C GLY A 97 -6.24 2.18 -1.14
N TYR A 98 -5.44 3.22 -0.97
CA TYR A 98 -4.71 3.49 0.27
C TYR A 98 -5.28 4.76 0.92
N PRO A 99 -6.18 4.62 1.91
CA PRO A 99 -6.67 5.76 2.68
C PRO A 99 -5.65 6.15 3.76
N LEU A 100 -5.14 7.38 3.69
CA LEU A 100 -4.29 8.01 4.69
C LEU A 100 -5.11 9.06 5.43
N LEU A 101 -5.81 8.60 6.48
CA LEU A 101 -6.80 9.37 7.23
C LEU A 101 -6.34 9.63 8.68
N ASP A 102 -6.62 10.82 9.22
CA ASP A 102 -6.51 11.10 10.65
C ASP A 102 -7.87 10.81 11.34
N LEU A 103 -7.96 9.67 12.03
CA LEU A 103 -9.18 9.14 12.67
C LEU A 103 -9.27 9.44 14.18
#